data_AF-A0A357YZ08-F1
#
_entry.id   AF-A0A357YZ08-F1
#
_cell.length_a   1.000
_cell.length_b   1.000
_cell.length_c   1.000
_cell.angle_alpha   90.00
_cell.angle_beta   90.00
_cell.angle_gamma   90.00
#
_symmetry.space_group_name_H-M   'P 1'
#
loop_
_entity.id
_entity.type
_entity.pdbx_description
1 polymer ?
#
loop_
_entity_poly.entity_id
_entity_poly.type
_entity_poly.pdbx_seq_one_letter_code
_entity_poly.pdbx_strand_id
1 'polypeptide(L)' 'MKGFAMLGIGKVGWIEKEKPVAGPYDAIVRPLAVSPCTSDIHTVFEGAIGNRKNMILGHEAAGEVVEVGSEV' A
#
# COMPACT_ATOMS: atom_id res chain seq x y z
N MET A 1 3.29 -10.64 5.18
CA MET A 1 2.22 -10.33 4.23
C MET A 1 2.85 -9.75 2.99
N LYS A 2 2.47 -10.30 1.83
CA LYS A 2 3.02 -9.92 0.55
C LYS A 2 2.39 -8.63 0.04
N GLY A 3 3.19 -7.73 -0.53
CA GLY A 3 2.71 -6.49 -1.17
C GLY A 3 3.59 -6.09 -2.36
N PHE A 4 3.00 -5.44 -3.36
CA PHE A 4 3.72 -4.92 -4.53
C PHE A 4 4.20 -3.50 -4.25
N ALA A 5 5.50 -3.25 -4.38
CA ALA A 5 6.13 -2.07 -3.82
C ALA A 5 7.10 -1.39 -4.78
N MET A 6 7.29 -0.08 -4.57
CA MET A 6 8.42 0.68 -5.05
C MET A 6 9.65 0.35 -4.19
N LEU A 7 10.67 -0.24 -4.82
CA LEU A 7 11.96 -0.58 -4.18
C LEU A 7 12.93 0.62 -4.20
N GLY A 8 12.74 1.52 -5.16
CA GLY A 8 13.49 2.74 -5.43
C GLY A 8 13.02 3.33 -6.77
N ILE A 9 13.53 4.51 -7.14
CA ILE A 9 13.21 5.11 -8.45
C ILE A 9 13.52 4.11 -9.57
N GLY A 10 12.54 3.88 -10.45
CA GLY A 10 12.59 2.96 -11.58
C GLY A 10 12.50 1.48 -11.23
N LYS A 11 12.24 1.11 -9.97
CA LYS A 11 12.25 -0.30 -9.52
C LYS A 11 11.01 -0.65 -8.71
N VAL A 12 10.29 -1.66 -9.17
CA VAL A 12 9.15 -2.25 -8.46
C VAL A 12 9.36 -3.74 -8.24
N GLY A 13 8.71 -4.29 -7.22
CA GLY A 13 8.76 -5.72 -6.94
C GLY A 13 7.88 -6.13 -5.78
N TRP A 14 7.66 -7.43 -5.66
CA TRP A 14 6.98 -8.01 -4.51
C TRP A 14 7.91 -8.06 -3.30
N ILE A 15 7.41 -7.67 -2.14
CA ILE A 15 8.10 -7.74 -0.85
C ILE A 15 7.21 -8.40 0.20
N GLU A 16 7.83 -8.86 1.29
CA GLU A 16 7.13 -9.25 2.51
C GLU A 16 7.26 -8.15 3.58
N LYS A 17 6.18 -7.91 4.32
CA LYS A 17 6.14 -7.05 5.52
C LYS A 17 5.31 -7.69 6.62
N GLU A 18 5.51 -7.26 7.86
CA GLU A 18 4.58 -7.62 8.94
C GLU A 18 3.16 -7.15 8.62
N LYS A 19 2.15 -7.93 8.99
CA LYS A 19 0.75 -7.50 8.86
C LYS A 19 0.53 -6.32 9.83
N PRO A 20 -0.03 -5.18 9.38
CA PRO A 20 -0.36 -4.09 10.30
C PRO A 20 -1.44 -4.54 11.29
N VAL A 21 -1.45 -3.90 12.45
CA VAL A 21 -2.42 -4.10 13.54
C VAL A 21 -3.22 -2.81 13.69
N ALA A 22 -4.53 -2.92 13.90
CA ALA A 22 -5.37 -1.76 14.11
C ALA A 22 -5.06 -1.09 15.45
N GLY A 23 -4.80 0.22 15.44
CA GLY A 23 -4.89 1.05 16.64
C GLY A 23 -6.36 1.26 17.06
N PRO A 24 -6.62 1.97 18.18
CA PRO A 24 -7.96 2.07 18.75
C PRO A 24 -9.05 2.59 17.81
N TYR A 25 -8.69 3.47 16.86
CA TYR A 25 -9.61 4.08 15.91
C TYR A 25 -9.38 3.64 14.45
N ASP A 26 -8.56 2.61 14.23
CA ASP A 26 -8.17 2.15 12.91
C ASP A 26 -8.97 0.91 12.48
N ALA A 27 -8.94 0.59 11.19
CA ALA A 27 -9.40 -0.69 10.65
C ALA A 27 -8.35 -1.27 9.71
N ILE A 28 -8.16 -2.59 9.75
CA ILE A 28 -7.40 -3.31 8.74
C ILE A 28 -8.38 -3.87 7.71
N VAL A 29 -8.12 -3.57 6.44
CA VAL A 29 -8.97 -3.95 5.31
C VAL A 29 -8.17 -4.87 4.38
N ARG A 30 -8.77 -6.00 3.97
CA ARG A 30 -8.23 -6.81 2.88
C ARG A 30 -8.86 -6.37 1.55
N PRO A 31 -8.07 -6.21 0.47
CA PRO A 31 -8.61 -5.79 -0.82
C PRO A 31 -9.45 -6.91 -1.47
N LEU A 32 -10.60 -6.54 -2.03
CA LEU A 32 -11.42 -7.38 -2.91
C LEU A 32 -11.21 -7.00 -4.38
N ALA A 33 -11.10 -5.70 -4.65
CA ALA A 33 -10.75 -5.14 -5.95
C ALA A 33 -9.82 -3.95 -5.75
N VAL A 34 -8.87 -3.78 -6.68
CA VAL A 34 -7.91 -2.67 -6.71
C VAL A 34 -7.74 -2.13 -8.12
N SER A 35 -7.34 -0.87 -8.24
CA SER A 35 -7.01 -0.21 -9.51
C SER A 35 -5.59 0.39 -9.43
N PRO A 36 -4.81 0.37 -10.52
CA PRO A 36 -3.59 1.17 -10.65
C PRO A 36 -3.89 2.60 -11.12
N CYS A 37 -3.04 3.54 -10.72
CA CYS A 37 -3.16 4.95 -11.09
C CYS A 37 -1.87 5.48 -11.73
N THR A 38 -1.99 6.41 -12.70
CA THR A 38 -0.84 7.08 -13.33
C THR A 38 0.06 7.79 -12.30
N SER A 39 -0.50 8.24 -11.18
CA SER A 39 0.27 8.83 -10.07
C SER A 39 1.37 7.90 -9.54
N ASP A 40 1.14 6.58 -9.52
CA ASP A 40 2.16 5.62 -9.11
C ASP A 40 3.28 5.51 -10.16
N ILE A 41 2.98 5.72 -11.44
CA ILE A 41 3.99 5.80 -12.51
C ILE A 41 4.89 7.03 -12.31
N HIS A 42 4.29 8.20 -12.12
CA HIS A 42 5.04 9.43 -11.82
C HIS A 42 5.87 9.29 -10.54
N THR A 43 5.34 8.60 -9.53
CA THR A 43 6.04 8.35 -8.27
C THR A 43 7.24 7.43 -8.46
N VAL A 44 7.06 6.29 -9.14
CA VAL A 44 8.09 5.26 -9.29
C VAL A 44 9.14 5.67 -10.32
N PHE A 45 8.73 6.06 -11.51
CA PHE A 45 9.61 6.15 -12.67
C PHE A 45 10.16 7.56 -12.91
N GLU A 46 9.44 8.58 -12.48
CA GLU A 46 9.86 9.99 -12.62
C GLU A 46 10.36 10.58 -11.30
N GLY A 47 10.11 9.89 -10.17
CA GLY A 47 10.48 10.39 -8.86
C GLY A 47 9.76 11.69 -8.50
N ALA A 48 8.54 11.91 -9.02
CA ALA A 48 7.82 13.18 -8.93
C ALA A 48 7.59 13.67 -7.48
N ILE A 49 7.56 12.74 -6.52
CA ILE A 49 7.44 13.04 -5.08
C ILE A 49 8.68 12.60 -4.27
N GLY A 50 9.82 12.43 -4.94
CA GLY A 50 11.10 12.00 -4.35
C GLY A 50 11.23 10.49 -4.19
N ASN A 51 12.42 10.05 -3.78
CA ASN A 51 12.72 8.61 -3.63
C ASN A 51 11.92 7.98 -2.48
N ARG A 52 11.63 6.68 -2.61
CA ARG A 52 10.99 5.84 -1.59
C ARG A 52 11.68 4.47 -1.55
N LYS A 53 11.61 3.79 -0.42
CA LYS A 53 12.22 2.46 -0.23
C LYS A 53 11.18 1.50 0.34
N ASN A 54 10.94 0.40 -0.37
CA ASN A 54 10.02 -0.66 0.03
C ASN A 54 8.62 -0.13 0.39
N MET A 55 8.11 0.83 -0.39
CA MET A 55 6.77 1.42 -0.20
C MET A 55 5.75 0.64 -1.03
N ILE A 56 4.76 0.01 -0.39
CA ILE A 56 3.67 -0.66 -1.10
C ILE A 56 2.88 0.40 -1.89
N LEU A 57 2.58 0.10 -3.15
CA LEU A 57 1.87 0.98 -4.09
C LEU A 57 0.36 0.73 -4.09
N GLY A 58 -0.38 1.53 -4.85
CA GLY A 58 -1.83 1.46 -4.97
C GLY A 58 -2.55 2.24 -3.87
N HIS A 59 -3.59 2.95 -4.27
CA HIS A 59 -4.40 3.80 -3.39
C HIS A 59 -5.88 3.81 -3.79
N GLU A 60 -6.31 2.87 -4.63
CA GLU A 60 -7.67 2.70 -5.09
C GLU A 60 -8.11 1.27 -4.77
N ALA A 61 -8.98 1.09 -3.78
CA ALA A 61 -9.42 -0.22 -3.34
C ALA A 61 -10.87 -0.22 -2.84
N ALA A 62 -11.59 -1.30 -3.15
CA ALA A 62 -12.77 -1.74 -2.42
C ALA A 62 -12.40 -3.02 -1.67
N GLY A 63 -12.79 -3.13 -0.40
CA GLY A 63 -12.28 -4.20 0.48
C GLY A 63 -13.26 -4.63 1.56
N GLU A 64 -12.86 -5.70 2.27
CA GLU A 64 -13.54 -6.24 3.43
C GLU A 64 -12.75 -5.90 4.69
N VAL A 65 -13.44 -5.38 5.72
CA VAL A 65 -12.84 -5.13 7.04
C VAL A 65 -12.55 -6.46 7.72
N VAL A 66 -11.30 -6.67 8.17
CA VAL A 66 -10.87 -7.93 8.82
C VAL A 66 -10.41 -7.75 10.27
N GLU A 67 -10.25 -6.50 10.71
CA GLU A 67 -9.83 -6.12 12.06
C GLU A 67 -10.26 -4.68 12.32
N VAL A 68 -10.73 -4.37 13.52
CA VAL A 68 -11.08 -3.01 13.95
C VAL A 68 -10.49 -2.73 15.32
N GLY A 69 -10.21 -1.45 15.59
CA GLY A 69 -9.80 -0.95 16.89
C GLY A 69 -10.89 -1.03 17.96
N SER A 70 -10.52 -0.83 19.21
CA SER A 70 -11.45 -0.91 20.35
C SER A 70 -12.51 0.20 20.38
N GLU A 71 -12.28 1.31 19.67
CA GLU A 71 -13.15 2.49 19.63
C GLU A 71 -13.80 2.70 18.25
N VAL A 72 -13.87 1.64 17.43
CA VAL A 72 -14.47 1.61 16.08
C VAL A 72 -15.74 0.77 16.07
#